data_AF-A0A7C3CWM4-F1
#
_entry.id   AF-A0A7C3CWM4-F1
#
_cell.length_a   1.000
_cell.length_b   1.000
_cell.length_c   1.000
_cell.angle_alpha   90.00
_cell.angle_beta   90.00
_cell.angle_gamma   90.00
#
_symmetry.space_group_name_H-M   'P 1'
#
loop_
_entity.id
_entity.type
_entity.pdbx_description
1 polymer ?
#
loop_
_entity_poly.entity_id
_entity_poly.type
_entity_poly.pdbx_seq_one_letter_code
_entity_poly.pdbx_strand_id
1 'polypeptide(L)'
;MLLKDQELNTRYLWAYGFVPAIVLAGLLLLVSAYFASNFYIVSPRVALDEWTCSGNPGSEKAWQRALADLRAAQRLDPWNADIYMDIGRLYEWQALSGAAWNSKVKQARTNASYYFKQAAIHRPTWALAWVNYAQSQLLNRVVDDEVFNAISNGYKFGRWQLATQQKLLWLSIGVWGKLPADIQQQVRTQIAHILKKDDGIKMLASIALRFQWFDELMPLIRREEDRRYIKSLRSRPDQMREMLRGGKKEQEFVCRIAGL
;
A
#
# COMPACT_ATOMS: atom_id res chain seq x y z
N MET A 1 -64.21 -23.93 -22.68
CA MET A 1 -62.79 -23.74 -23.04
C MET A 1 -62.10 -22.60 -22.28
N LEU A 2 -62.85 -21.65 -21.67
CA LEU A 2 -62.29 -20.46 -20.96
C LEU A 2 -61.82 -20.67 -19.50
N LEU A 3 -62.08 -21.83 -18.87
CA LEU A 3 -61.71 -22.08 -17.47
C LEU A 3 -60.29 -22.62 -17.27
N LYS A 4 -59.62 -23.05 -18.35
CA LYS A 4 -58.27 -23.65 -18.26
C LYS A 4 -57.14 -22.60 -18.20
N ASP A 5 -57.42 -21.37 -18.63
CA ASP A 5 -56.44 -20.27 -18.62
C ASP A 5 -56.33 -19.59 -17.24
N GLN A 6 -57.31 -19.76 -16.35
CA GLN A 6 -57.31 -19.13 -15.03
C GLN A 6 -56.37 -19.84 -14.02
N GLU A 7 -56.15 -21.16 -14.16
CA GLU A 7 -55.22 -21.91 -13.30
C GLU A 7 -53.74 -21.72 -13.67
N LEU A 8 -53.45 -21.37 -14.92
CA LEU A 8 -52.09 -21.06 -15.35
C LEU A 8 -51.61 -19.74 -14.72
N ASN A 9 -52.47 -18.72 -14.65
CA ASN A 9 -52.09 -17.40 -14.11
C ASN A 9 -51.76 -17.41 -12.61
N THR A 10 -52.41 -18.24 -11.80
CA THR A 10 -52.13 -18.28 -10.36
C THR A 10 -50.73 -18.82 -10.07
N ARG A 11 -50.27 -19.86 -10.77
CA ARG A 11 -48.92 -20.42 -10.58
C ARG A 11 -47.81 -19.43 -10.93
N TYR A 12 -48.02 -18.58 -11.94
CA TYR A 12 -47.07 -17.53 -12.27
C TYR A 12 -47.02 -16.42 -11.20
N LEU A 13 -48.16 -16.03 -10.62
CA LEU A 13 -48.21 -15.00 -9.58
C LEU A 13 -47.40 -15.36 -8.31
N TRP A 14 -47.38 -16.64 -7.90
CA TRP A 14 -46.55 -17.09 -6.78
C TRP A 14 -45.05 -17.06 -7.10
N ALA A 15 -44.67 -17.43 -8.32
CA ALA A 15 -43.27 -17.38 -8.76
C ALA A 15 -42.74 -15.93 -8.83
N TYR A 16 -43.57 -14.97 -9.27
CA TYR A 16 -43.21 -13.56 -9.33
C TYR A 16 -43.15 -12.85 -7.96
N GLY A 17 -43.80 -13.39 -6.92
CA GLY A 17 -43.73 -12.81 -5.56
C GLY A 17 -42.54 -13.33 -4.74
N PHE A 18 -42.30 -14.64 -4.76
CA PHE A 18 -41.31 -15.27 -3.87
C PHE A 18 -39.86 -15.06 -4.31
N VAL A 19 -39.57 -15.14 -5.61
CA VAL A 19 -38.19 -14.97 -6.10
C VAL A 19 -37.66 -13.56 -5.81
N PRO A 20 -38.38 -12.46 -6.10
CA PRO A 20 -37.92 -11.12 -5.73
C PRO A 20 -37.79 -10.91 -4.22
N ALA A 21 -38.68 -11.51 -3.41
CA ALA A 21 -38.58 -11.41 -1.95
C ALA A 21 -37.30 -12.08 -1.41
N ILE A 22 -36.94 -13.26 -1.93
CA ILE A 22 -35.70 -13.95 -1.56
C ILE A 22 -34.48 -13.16 -2.01
N VAL A 23 -34.48 -12.64 -3.24
CA VAL A 23 -33.39 -11.79 -3.74
C VAL A 23 -33.24 -10.53 -2.88
N LEU A 24 -34.34 -9.86 -2.54
CA LEU A 24 -34.33 -8.68 -1.68
C LEU A 24 -33.81 -9.01 -0.28
N ALA A 25 -34.27 -10.11 0.33
CA ALA A 25 -33.76 -10.56 1.62
C ALA A 25 -32.26 -10.85 1.58
N GLY A 26 -31.77 -11.51 0.52
CA GLY A 26 -30.34 -11.74 0.30
C GLY A 26 -29.54 -10.44 0.18
N LEU A 27 -30.04 -9.46 -0.59
CA LEU A 27 -29.41 -8.14 -0.71
C LEU A 27 -29.40 -7.39 0.62
N LEU A 28 -30.48 -7.44 1.40
CA LEU A 28 -30.53 -6.82 2.73
C LEU A 28 -29.49 -7.44 3.66
N LEU A 29 -29.34 -8.76 3.66
CA LEU A 29 -28.30 -9.45 4.44
C LEU A 29 -26.89 -9.02 4.02
N LEU A 30 -26.62 -8.87 2.72
CA LEU A 30 -25.33 -8.38 2.22
C LEU A 30 -25.05 -6.94 2.66
N VAL A 31 -26.04 -6.04 2.58
CA VAL A 31 -25.91 -4.65 3.02
C VAL A 31 -25.70 -4.57 4.54
N SER A 32 -26.43 -5.39 5.32
CA SER A 32 -26.24 -5.48 6.76
C SER A 32 -24.84 -5.98 7.12
N ALA A 33 -24.33 -7.01 6.42
CA ALA A 33 -22.97 -7.51 6.62
C ALA A 33 -21.91 -6.46 6.28
N TYR A 34 -22.08 -5.72 5.17
CA TYR A 34 -21.22 -4.60 4.80
C TYR A 34 -21.21 -3.49 5.86
N PHE A 35 -22.37 -3.09 6.37
CA PHE A 35 -22.48 -2.07 7.42
C PHE A 35 -21.84 -2.54 8.73
N ALA A 36 -22.10 -3.80 9.13
CA ALA A 36 -21.47 -4.41 10.29
C ALA A 36 -19.94 -4.46 10.15
N SER A 37 -19.44 -4.80 8.96
CA SER A 37 -18.00 -4.80 8.66
C SER A 37 -17.37 -3.42 8.89
N ASN A 38 -18.02 -2.35 8.41
CA ASN A 38 -17.52 -0.98 8.59
C ASN A 38 -17.35 -0.59 10.06
N PHE A 39 -18.23 -1.01 10.97
CA PHE A 39 -18.05 -0.74 12.39
C PHE A 39 -16.76 -1.36 12.96
N TYR A 40 -16.43 -2.58 12.54
CA TYR A 40 -15.22 -3.26 13.00
C TYR A 40 -13.93 -2.63 12.45
N ILE A 41 -13.99 -1.88 11.34
CA ILE A 41 -12.79 -1.31 10.70
C ILE A 41 -12.39 0.04 11.31
N VAL A 42 -13.34 0.81 11.84
CA VAL A 42 -13.07 2.19 12.32
C VAL A 42 -12.03 2.20 13.45
N SER A 43 -12.20 1.39 14.50
CA SER A 43 -11.29 1.41 15.65
C SER A 43 -9.86 1.00 15.30
N PRO A 44 -9.61 -0.09 14.52
CA PRO A 44 -8.28 -0.42 14.03
C PRO A 44 -7.62 0.68 13.19
N ARG A 45 -8.38 1.39 12.34
CA ARG A 45 -7.82 2.49 11.52
C ARG A 45 -7.35 3.66 12.37
N VAL A 46 -8.16 4.08 13.33
CA VAL A 46 -7.79 5.13 14.28
C VAL A 46 -6.51 4.75 15.03
N ALA A 47 -6.41 3.50 15.50
CA ALA A 47 -5.20 2.99 16.15
C ALA A 47 -3.98 2.98 15.20
N LEU A 48 -4.14 2.51 13.96
CA LEU A 48 -3.05 2.51 12.97
C LEU A 48 -2.55 3.92 12.65
N ASP A 49 -3.43 4.90 12.58
CA ASP A 49 -3.08 6.30 12.32
C ASP A 49 -2.37 6.91 13.53
N GLU A 50 -2.85 6.64 14.75
CA GLU A 50 -2.18 7.04 16.00
C GLU A 50 -0.77 6.44 16.11
N TRP A 51 -0.60 5.16 15.77
CA TRP A 51 0.71 4.51 15.78
C TRP A 51 1.63 5.05 14.71
N THR A 52 1.09 5.40 13.55
CA THR A 52 1.84 6.05 12.48
C THR A 52 2.39 7.40 12.92
N CYS A 53 1.63 8.14 13.72
CA CYS A 53 2.05 9.46 14.20
C CYS A 53 2.90 9.44 15.46
N SER A 54 2.65 8.51 16.37
CA SER A 54 3.48 8.36 17.57
C SER A 54 4.76 7.56 17.32
N GLY A 55 4.83 6.80 16.23
CA GLY A 55 5.90 5.83 15.98
C GLY A 55 5.88 4.66 16.96
N ASN A 56 4.77 4.45 17.67
CA ASN A 56 4.63 3.44 18.72
C ASN A 56 3.37 2.59 18.46
N PRO A 57 3.48 1.28 18.20
CA PRO A 57 2.35 0.39 17.92
C PRO A 57 1.44 0.10 19.12
N GLY A 58 1.59 0.85 20.22
CA GLY A 58 0.84 0.65 21.45
C GLY A 58 1.21 -0.64 22.18
N SER A 59 0.28 -1.17 22.96
CA SER A 59 0.47 -2.44 23.68
C SER A 59 0.11 -3.64 22.81
N GLU A 60 0.70 -4.81 23.10
CA GLU A 60 0.34 -6.08 22.46
C GLU A 60 -1.18 -6.36 22.52
N LYS A 61 -1.84 -6.00 23.63
CA LYS A 61 -3.29 -6.15 23.78
C LYS A 61 -4.07 -5.27 22.80
N ALA A 62 -3.61 -4.03 22.56
CA ALA A 62 -4.22 -3.14 21.58
C ALA A 62 -4.06 -3.68 20.16
N TRP A 63 -2.86 -4.18 19.83
CA TRP A 63 -2.58 -4.84 18.55
C TRP A 63 -3.48 -6.07 18.32
N GLN A 64 -3.60 -6.96 19.30
CA GLN A 64 -4.44 -8.15 19.21
C GLN A 64 -5.92 -7.81 19.03
N ARG A 65 -6.41 -6.78 19.72
CA ARG A 65 -7.77 -6.28 19.56
C ARG A 65 -8.01 -5.76 18.15
N ALA A 66 -7.12 -4.92 17.63
CA ALA A 66 -7.21 -4.40 16.28
C ALA A 66 -7.23 -5.52 15.23
N LEU A 67 -6.40 -6.56 15.40
CA LEU A 67 -6.39 -7.73 14.52
C LEU A 67 -7.70 -8.52 14.60
N ALA A 68 -8.24 -8.72 15.82
CA ALA A 68 -9.49 -9.43 16.02
C ALA A 68 -10.66 -8.73 15.33
N ASP A 69 -10.73 -7.41 15.46
CA ASP A 69 -11.75 -6.57 14.83
C ASP A 69 -11.63 -6.60 13.30
N LEU A 70 -10.42 -6.41 12.74
CA LEU A 70 -10.21 -6.53 11.28
C LEU A 70 -10.52 -7.92 10.74
N ARG A 71 -10.24 -8.98 11.49
CA ARG A 71 -10.62 -10.35 11.10
C ARG A 71 -12.13 -10.58 11.18
N ALA A 72 -12.82 -9.93 12.12
CA ALA A 72 -14.29 -9.96 12.16
C ALA A 72 -14.87 -9.24 10.93
N ALA A 73 -14.35 -8.06 10.60
CA ALA A 73 -14.70 -7.32 9.38
C ALA A 73 -14.46 -8.19 8.12
N GLN A 74 -13.29 -8.83 8.02
CA GLN A 74 -12.95 -9.70 6.88
C GLN A 74 -13.93 -10.87 6.71
N ARG A 75 -14.44 -11.46 7.80
CA ARG A 75 -15.44 -12.53 7.72
C ARG A 75 -16.80 -12.03 7.21
N LEU A 76 -17.14 -10.78 7.53
CA LEU A 76 -18.40 -10.16 7.11
C LEU A 76 -18.34 -9.67 5.66
N ASP A 77 -17.17 -9.18 5.23
CA ASP A 77 -16.95 -8.65 3.88
C ASP A 77 -15.61 -9.16 3.29
N PRO A 78 -15.56 -10.44 2.83
CA PRO A 78 -14.32 -11.07 2.41
C PRO A 78 -13.75 -10.55 1.08
N TRP A 79 -14.46 -9.66 0.39
CA TRP A 79 -14.08 -9.12 -0.92
C TRP A 79 -13.51 -7.70 -0.82
N ASN A 80 -13.50 -7.12 0.38
CA ASN A 80 -13.07 -5.75 0.61
C ASN A 80 -11.54 -5.66 0.73
N ALA A 81 -10.92 -5.16 -0.33
CA ALA A 81 -9.48 -4.96 -0.43
C ALA A 81 -8.90 -4.11 0.70
N ASP A 82 -9.66 -3.13 1.21
CA ASP A 82 -9.15 -2.21 2.23
C ASP A 82 -8.94 -2.93 3.56
N ILE A 83 -9.77 -3.94 3.89
CA ILE A 83 -9.58 -4.78 5.08
C ILE A 83 -8.27 -5.55 4.98
N TYR A 84 -7.99 -6.16 3.82
CA TYR A 84 -6.71 -6.84 3.59
C TYR A 84 -5.53 -5.88 3.73
N MET A 85 -5.65 -4.68 3.19
CA MET A 85 -4.63 -3.65 3.32
C MET A 85 -4.38 -3.27 4.77
N ASP A 86 -5.43 -3.07 5.56
CA ASP A 86 -5.34 -2.69 6.97
C ASP A 86 -4.72 -3.81 7.82
N ILE A 87 -5.07 -5.08 7.55
CA ILE A 87 -4.42 -6.23 8.21
C ILE A 87 -2.93 -6.30 7.81
N GLY A 88 -2.60 -6.04 6.54
CA GLY A 88 -1.23 -5.96 6.06
C GLY A 88 -0.42 -4.89 6.81
N ARG A 89 -0.97 -3.68 6.93
CA ARG A 89 -0.38 -2.57 7.71
C ARG A 89 -0.18 -2.94 9.18
N LEU A 90 -1.15 -3.63 9.78
CA LEU A 90 -1.07 -4.08 11.17
C LEU A 90 0.09 -5.05 11.40
N TYR A 91 0.32 -5.99 10.47
CA TYR A 91 1.48 -6.88 10.51
C TYR A 91 2.80 -6.16 10.17
N GLU A 92 2.79 -5.16 9.28
CA GLU A 92 3.95 -4.32 9.01
C GLU A 92 4.42 -3.62 10.30
N TRP A 93 3.50 -3.05 11.08
CA TRP A 93 3.80 -2.47 12.40
C TRP A 93 4.40 -3.47 13.38
N GLN A 94 3.85 -4.68 13.44
CA GLN A 94 4.41 -5.75 14.28
C GLN A 94 5.83 -6.15 13.82
N ALA A 95 6.10 -6.09 12.52
CA ALA A 95 7.43 -6.38 11.98
C ALA A 95 8.47 -5.28 12.27
N LEU A 96 8.02 -4.05 12.53
CA LEU A 96 8.89 -2.92 12.85
C LEU A 96 9.28 -2.86 14.34
N SER A 97 8.52 -3.51 15.22
CA SER A 97 8.73 -3.43 16.68
C SER A 97 9.86 -4.32 17.21
N GLY A 98 10.48 -5.16 16.38
CA GLY A 98 11.49 -6.13 16.82
C GLY A 98 12.70 -6.23 15.90
N ALA A 99 13.73 -6.92 16.39
CA ALA A 99 14.94 -7.19 15.62
C ALA A 99 14.66 -8.05 14.38
N ALA A 100 15.36 -7.76 13.28
CA ALA A 100 15.11 -8.39 11.98
C ALA A 100 15.31 -9.92 11.95
N TRP A 101 16.10 -10.48 12.88
CA TRP A 101 16.34 -11.92 12.99
C TRP A 101 15.32 -12.66 13.87
N ASN A 102 14.38 -11.95 14.51
CA ASN A 102 13.36 -12.57 15.35
C ASN A 102 12.34 -13.34 14.47
N SER A 103 12.06 -14.59 14.82
CA SER A 103 11.12 -15.44 14.09
C SER A 103 9.70 -14.85 14.04
N LYS A 104 9.24 -14.19 15.11
CA LYS A 104 7.95 -13.49 15.14
C LYS A 104 7.92 -12.33 14.15
N VAL A 105 9.02 -11.56 14.07
CA VAL A 105 9.15 -10.45 13.10
C VAL A 105 9.14 -10.98 11.67
N LYS A 106 9.85 -12.08 11.39
CA LYS A 106 9.84 -12.72 10.07
C LYS A 106 8.42 -13.21 9.71
N GLN A 107 7.71 -13.81 10.66
CA GLN A 107 6.33 -14.25 10.45
C GLN A 107 5.40 -13.07 10.19
N ALA A 108 5.53 -11.97 10.94
CA ALA A 108 4.76 -10.75 10.72
C ALA A 108 4.99 -10.19 9.31
N ARG A 109 6.24 -10.12 8.82
CA ARG A 109 6.54 -9.70 7.44
C ARG A 109 5.93 -10.63 6.39
N THR A 110 5.92 -11.94 6.66
CA THR A 110 5.31 -12.94 5.77
C THR A 110 3.79 -12.72 5.68
N ASN A 111 3.14 -12.51 6.83
CA ASN A 111 1.71 -12.19 6.89
C ASN A 111 1.40 -10.87 6.19
N ALA A 112 2.18 -9.80 6.45
CA ALA A 112 2.02 -8.52 5.77
C ALA A 112 2.06 -8.67 4.24
N SER A 113 3.06 -9.39 3.73
CA SER A 113 3.19 -9.71 2.31
C SER A 113 1.94 -10.42 1.75
N TYR A 114 1.48 -11.48 2.43
CA TYR A 114 0.26 -12.20 2.04
C TYR A 114 -0.95 -11.25 1.94
N TYR A 115 -1.20 -10.45 2.98
CA TYR A 115 -2.36 -9.58 3.02
C TYR A 115 -2.28 -8.44 1.99
N PHE A 116 -1.11 -7.86 1.74
CA PHE A 116 -0.94 -6.88 0.66
C PHE A 116 -1.15 -7.49 -0.73
N LYS A 117 -0.71 -8.74 -0.96
CA LYS A 117 -1.01 -9.47 -2.20
C LYS A 117 -2.52 -9.65 -2.38
N GLN A 118 -3.24 -10.05 -1.33
CA GLN A 118 -4.69 -10.18 -1.39
C GLN A 118 -5.38 -8.84 -1.68
N ALA A 119 -4.96 -7.74 -1.03
CA ALA A 119 -5.49 -6.40 -1.31
C ALA A 119 -5.30 -6.01 -2.79
N ALA A 120 -4.12 -6.30 -3.35
CA ALA A 120 -3.82 -6.06 -4.76
C ALA A 120 -4.65 -6.96 -5.71
N ILE A 121 -4.92 -8.21 -5.35
CA ILE A 121 -5.80 -9.11 -6.14
C ILE A 121 -7.24 -8.60 -6.15
N HIS A 122 -7.78 -8.19 -4.99
CA HIS A 122 -9.15 -7.68 -4.88
C HIS A 122 -9.32 -6.29 -5.52
N ARG A 123 -8.25 -5.48 -5.56
CA ARG A 123 -8.25 -4.16 -6.22
C ARG A 123 -6.99 -3.97 -7.08
N PRO A 124 -6.93 -4.55 -8.30
CA PRO A 124 -5.73 -4.57 -9.14
C PRO A 124 -5.19 -3.19 -9.53
N THR A 125 -6.03 -2.16 -9.54
CA THR A 125 -5.64 -0.78 -9.85
C THR A 125 -5.11 -0.01 -8.64
N TRP A 126 -5.02 -0.63 -7.46
CA TRP A 126 -4.54 0.03 -6.26
C TRP A 126 -3.02 -0.04 -6.15
N ALA A 127 -2.37 0.99 -6.67
CA ALA A 127 -0.91 1.07 -6.72
C ALA A 127 -0.24 0.87 -5.35
N LEU A 128 -0.79 1.48 -4.29
CA LEU A 128 -0.21 1.39 -2.95
C LEU A 128 -0.16 -0.05 -2.42
N ALA A 129 -1.17 -0.89 -2.72
CA ALA A 129 -1.17 -2.30 -2.34
C ALA A 129 -0.04 -3.07 -3.01
N TRP A 130 0.18 -2.86 -4.32
CA TRP A 130 1.30 -3.45 -5.06
C TRP A 130 2.66 -3.03 -4.50
N VAL A 131 2.80 -1.75 -4.14
CA VAL A 131 4.03 -1.20 -3.57
C VAL A 131 4.33 -1.79 -2.19
N ASN A 132 3.30 -1.92 -1.34
CA ASN A 132 3.43 -2.54 -0.03
C ASN A 132 3.74 -4.04 -0.12
N TYR A 133 3.18 -4.73 -1.10
CA TYR A 133 3.52 -6.11 -1.41
C TYR A 133 5.00 -6.25 -1.80
N ALA A 134 5.46 -5.47 -2.78
CA ALA A 134 6.85 -5.46 -3.22
C ALA A 134 7.82 -5.17 -2.06
N GLN A 135 7.53 -4.14 -1.25
CA GLN A 135 8.35 -3.82 -0.07
C GLN A 135 8.40 -4.99 0.91
N SER A 136 7.26 -5.59 1.24
CA SER A 136 7.20 -6.70 2.20
C SER A 136 8.01 -7.91 1.73
N GLN A 137 7.97 -8.21 0.43
CA GLN A 137 8.80 -9.24 -0.20
C GLN A 137 10.30 -8.91 -0.11
N LEU A 138 10.70 -7.67 -0.42
CA LEU A 138 12.10 -7.25 -0.28
C LEU A 138 12.59 -7.33 1.17
N LEU A 139 11.75 -6.97 2.15
CA LEU A 139 12.04 -7.12 3.58
C LEU A 139 12.16 -8.59 4.02
N ASN A 140 11.53 -9.50 3.28
CA ASN A 140 11.70 -10.95 3.39
C ASN A 140 12.90 -11.49 2.58
N ARG A 141 13.67 -10.61 1.92
CA ARG A 141 14.79 -10.93 1.03
C ARG A 141 14.38 -11.75 -0.20
N VAL A 142 13.12 -11.66 -0.60
CA VAL A 142 12.60 -12.26 -1.84
C VAL A 142 12.68 -11.22 -2.94
N VAL A 143 13.40 -11.54 -4.02
CA VAL A 143 13.53 -10.69 -5.22
C VAL A 143 13.34 -11.59 -6.43
N ASP A 144 12.10 -11.68 -6.91
CA ASP A 144 11.66 -12.55 -7.99
C ASP A 144 10.76 -11.79 -8.99
N ASP A 145 10.26 -12.50 -10.00
CA ASP A 145 9.39 -11.93 -11.04
C ASP A 145 8.09 -11.36 -10.47
N GLU A 146 7.57 -11.91 -9.36
CA GLU A 146 6.36 -11.37 -8.72
C GLU A 146 6.64 -9.98 -8.12
N VAL A 147 7.81 -9.78 -7.50
CA VAL A 147 8.22 -8.46 -6.99
C VAL A 147 8.37 -7.46 -8.14
N PHE A 148 8.96 -7.87 -9.25
CA PHE A 148 9.11 -7.01 -10.43
C PHE A 148 7.75 -6.64 -11.04
N ASN A 149 6.84 -7.61 -11.17
CA ASN A 149 5.47 -7.36 -11.61
C ASN A 149 4.73 -6.39 -10.66
N ALA A 150 4.92 -6.53 -9.36
CA ALA A 150 4.35 -5.61 -8.37
C ALA A 150 4.90 -4.18 -8.50
N ILE A 151 6.21 -4.02 -8.69
CA ILE A 151 6.83 -2.71 -8.95
C ILE A 151 6.27 -2.09 -10.24
N SER A 152 6.16 -2.87 -11.32
CA SER A 152 5.62 -2.37 -12.59
C SER A 152 4.15 -1.97 -12.47
N ASN A 153 3.31 -2.77 -11.80
CA ASN A 153 1.92 -2.41 -11.51
C ASN A 153 1.83 -1.15 -10.64
N GLY A 154 2.72 -1.00 -9.65
CA GLY A 154 2.84 0.21 -8.86
C GLY A 154 3.11 1.46 -9.72
N TYR A 155 4.04 1.40 -10.68
CA TYR A 155 4.27 2.52 -11.61
C TYR A 155 3.09 2.76 -12.55
N LYS A 156 2.50 1.69 -13.09
CA LYS A 156 1.35 1.75 -14.00
C LYS A 156 0.16 2.48 -13.36
N PHE A 157 -0.18 2.15 -12.12
CA PHE A 157 -1.38 2.67 -11.46
C PHE A 157 -1.09 3.86 -10.52
N GLY A 158 0.16 4.02 -10.06
CA GLY A 158 0.55 4.99 -9.02
C GLY A 158 1.14 6.30 -9.52
N ARG A 159 1.11 6.56 -10.83
CA ARG A 159 1.78 7.70 -11.49
C ARG A 159 1.35 9.10 -11.02
N TRP A 160 0.33 9.23 -10.18
CA TRP A 160 -0.14 10.53 -9.66
C TRP A 160 -0.03 10.65 -8.13
N GLN A 161 0.29 9.56 -7.43
CA GLN A 161 0.32 9.51 -5.98
C GLN A 161 1.75 9.71 -5.49
N LEU A 162 2.06 10.89 -4.95
CA LEU A 162 3.43 11.25 -4.56
C LEU A 162 4.04 10.26 -3.56
N ALA A 163 3.29 9.88 -2.51
CA ALA A 163 3.75 8.91 -1.51
C ALA A 163 4.06 7.53 -2.14
N THR A 164 3.21 7.08 -3.07
CA THR A 164 3.42 5.83 -3.81
C THR A 164 4.65 5.90 -4.70
N GLN A 165 4.87 7.02 -5.41
CA GLN A 165 6.05 7.25 -6.26
C GLN A 165 7.35 7.26 -5.46
N GLN A 166 7.37 7.94 -4.31
CA GLN A 166 8.50 7.98 -3.40
C GLN A 166 8.91 6.57 -2.98
N LYS A 167 7.93 5.79 -2.54
CA LYS A 167 8.13 4.41 -2.09
C LYS A 167 8.59 3.52 -3.25
N LEU A 168 7.99 3.65 -4.44
CA LEU A 168 8.42 2.92 -5.64
C LEU A 168 9.85 3.23 -6.05
N LEU A 169 10.26 4.50 -6.04
CA LEU A 169 11.63 4.89 -6.35
C LEU A 169 12.61 4.31 -5.34
N TRP A 170 12.29 4.39 -4.04
CA TRP A 170 13.12 3.82 -3.00
C TRP A 170 13.31 2.31 -3.20
N LEU A 171 12.23 1.58 -3.49
CA LEU A 171 12.27 0.14 -3.76
C LEU A 171 13.10 -0.17 -5.02
N SER A 172 12.78 0.50 -6.13
CA SER A 172 13.38 0.24 -7.44
C SER A 172 14.88 0.54 -7.45
N ILE A 173 15.31 1.64 -6.85
CA ILE A 173 16.73 1.98 -6.74
C ILE A 173 17.44 0.98 -5.83
N GLY A 174 16.81 0.54 -4.74
CA GLY A 174 17.36 -0.47 -3.83
C GLY A 174 17.62 -1.84 -4.48
N VAL A 175 16.93 -2.16 -5.58
CA VAL A 175 17.15 -3.38 -6.36
C VAL A 175 17.60 -3.11 -7.81
N TRP A 176 18.14 -1.91 -8.08
CA TRP A 176 18.40 -1.42 -9.43
C TRP A 176 19.12 -2.42 -10.35
N GLY A 177 20.22 -3.02 -9.85
CA GLY A 177 21.03 -3.97 -10.62
C GLY A 177 20.35 -5.30 -10.95
N LYS A 178 19.19 -5.59 -10.38
CA LYS A 178 18.38 -6.78 -10.66
C LYS A 178 17.12 -6.47 -11.47
N LEU A 179 16.79 -5.19 -11.67
CA LEU A 179 15.57 -4.83 -12.38
C LEU A 179 15.66 -5.20 -13.87
N PRO A 180 14.60 -5.78 -14.44
CA PRO A 180 14.41 -5.87 -15.89
C PRO A 180 14.54 -4.52 -16.59
N ALA A 181 15.05 -4.52 -17.83
CA ALA A 181 15.34 -3.30 -18.59
C ALA A 181 14.11 -2.42 -18.84
N ASP A 182 12.94 -3.02 -19.05
CA ASP A 182 11.66 -2.32 -19.20
C ASP A 182 11.26 -1.60 -17.91
N ILE A 183 11.45 -2.20 -16.73
CA ILE A 183 11.19 -1.56 -15.45
C ILE A 183 12.21 -0.46 -15.17
N GLN A 184 13.50 -0.68 -15.47
CA GLN A 184 14.51 0.39 -15.37
C GLN A 184 14.11 1.62 -16.21
N GLN A 185 13.56 1.39 -17.41
CA GLN A 185 13.07 2.49 -18.25
C GLN A 185 11.87 3.20 -17.63
N GLN A 186 10.90 2.49 -17.03
CA GLN A 186 9.79 3.09 -16.29
C GLN A 186 10.30 3.98 -15.14
N VAL A 187 11.29 3.51 -14.38
CA VAL A 187 11.92 4.27 -13.29
C VAL A 187 12.57 5.55 -13.83
N ARG A 188 13.35 5.47 -14.92
CA ARG A 188 13.99 6.65 -15.54
C ARG A 188 12.95 7.68 -16.01
N THR A 189 11.86 7.23 -16.63
CA THR A 189 10.76 8.11 -17.04
C THR A 189 10.11 8.78 -15.84
N GLN A 190 9.89 8.05 -14.75
CA GLN A 190 9.32 8.60 -13.52
C GLN A 190 10.25 9.62 -12.85
N ILE A 191 11.56 9.35 -12.82
CA ILE A 191 12.58 10.29 -12.33
C ILE A 191 12.55 11.59 -13.16
N ALA A 192 12.52 11.47 -14.49
CA ALA A 192 12.45 12.64 -15.36
C ALA A 192 11.18 13.48 -15.13
N HIS A 193 10.05 12.84 -14.80
CA HIS A 193 8.83 13.55 -14.41
C HIS A 193 8.98 14.27 -13.06
N ILE A 194 9.59 13.61 -12.07
CA ILE A 194 9.80 14.18 -10.73
C ILE A 194 10.78 15.36 -10.76
N LEU A 195 11.84 15.28 -11.58
CA LEU A 195 12.81 16.37 -11.76
C LEU A 195 12.21 17.65 -12.34
N LYS A 196 10.98 17.61 -12.89
CA LYS A 196 10.26 18.81 -13.32
C LYS A 196 9.61 19.58 -12.15
N LYS A 197 9.53 18.98 -10.96
CA LYS A 197 8.97 19.60 -9.76
C LYS A 197 10.11 20.23 -8.94
N ASP A 198 9.85 21.37 -8.32
CA ASP A 198 10.88 22.14 -7.61
C ASP A 198 11.56 21.34 -6.47
N ASP A 199 10.79 20.58 -5.70
CA ASP A 199 11.33 19.74 -4.62
C ASP A 199 11.73 18.33 -5.05
N GLY A 200 11.53 17.97 -6.33
CA GLY A 200 11.80 16.63 -6.83
C GLY A 200 13.28 16.23 -6.70
N ILE A 201 14.20 17.18 -6.89
CA ILE A 201 15.64 16.92 -6.79
C ILE A 201 16.07 16.59 -5.35
N LYS A 202 15.50 17.25 -4.32
CA LYS A 202 15.85 17.00 -2.91
C LYS A 202 15.48 15.58 -2.49
N MET A 203 14.28 15.16 -2.90
CA MET A 203 13.78 13.81 -2.68
C MET A 203 14.60 12.75 -3.42
N LEU A 204 14.96 12.99 -4.69
CA LEU A 204 15.81 12.07 -5.44
C LEU A 204 17.24 12.00 -4.89
N ALA A 205 17.78 13.14 -4.43
CA ALA A 205 19.09 13.21 -3.80
C ALA A 205 19.15 12.36 -2.54
N SER A 206 18.13 12.42 -1.68
CA SER A 206 18.10 11.64 -0.44
C SER A 206 18.01 10.13 -0.69
N ILE A 207 17.26 9.71 -1.73
CA ILE A 207 17.20 8.30 -2.14
C ILE A 207 18.52 7.86 -2.78
N ALA A 208 19.01 8.60 -3.77
CA ALA A 208 20.25 8.26 -4.47
C ALA A 208 21.43 8.18 -3.50
N LEU A 209 21.47 9.09 -2.54
CA LEU A 209 22.43 9.03 -1.47
C LEU A 209 22.39 7.71 -0.69
N ARG A 210 21.21 7.34 -0.20
CA ARG A 210 21.03 6.17 0.66
C ARG A 210 21.49 4.88 -0.04
N PHE A 211 21.39 4.84 -1.36
CA PHE A 211 21.75 3.70 -2.19
C PHE A 211 23.06 3.89 -2.99
N GLN A 212 23.81 4.97 -2.74
CA GLN A 212 25.01 5.33 -3.51
C GLN A 212 24.79 5.38 -5.03
N TRP A 213 23.59 5.76 -5.46
CA TRP A 213 23.10 5.71 -6.85
C TRP A 213 23.29 7.06 -7.59
N PHE A 214 24.35 7.79 -7.27
CA PHE A 214 24.58 9.11 -7.85
C PHE A 214 25.03 9.04 -9.31
N ASP A 215 25.83 8.03 -9.66
CA ASP A 215 26.43 7.94 -11.00
C ASP A 215 25.37 7.64 -12.07
N GLU A 216 24.29 6.97 -11.69
CA GLU A 216 23.11 6.68 -12.52
C GLU A 216 22.11 7.83 -12.55
N LEU A 217 22.00 8.59 -11.45
CA LEU A 217 21.14 9.77 -11.37
C LEU A 217 21.70 10.94 -12.19
N MET A 218 23.01 11.17 -12.13
CA MET A 218 23.66 12.34 -12.74
C MET A 218 23.35 12.53 -14.25
N PRO A 219 23.39 11.49 -15.09
CA PRO A 219 23.02 11.59 -16.51
C PRO A 219 21.57 12.00 -16.75
N LEU A 220 20.66 11.72 -15.80
CA LEU A 220 19.23 12.01 -15.92
C LEU A 220 18.91 13.48 -15.61
N ILE A 221 19.78 14.16 -14.87
CA ILE A 221 19.59 15.56 -14.49
C ILE A 221 19.97 16.47 -15.67
N ARG A 222 18.99 17.24 -16.15
CA ARG A 222 19.17 18.20 -17.25
C ARG A 222 19.53 19.60 -16.79
N ARG A 223 19.03 20.05 -15.63
CA ARG A 223 19.26 21.40 -15.11
C ARG A 223 20.63 21.48 -14.43
N GLU A 224 21.44 22.49 -14.78
CA GLU A 224 22.79 22.64 -14.22
C GLU A 224 22.77 23.01 -12.72
N GLU A 225 21.72 23.69 -12.26
CA GLU A 225 21.48 23.96 -10.84
C GLU A 225 21.31 22.68 -10.01
N ASP A 226 20.50 21.74 -10.48
CA ASP A 226 20.29 20.43 -9.84
C ASP A 226 21.60 19.62 -9.82
N ARG A 227 22.40 19.67 -10.92
CA ARG A 227 23.72 19.02 -10.97
C ARG A 227 24.67 19.61 -9.94
N ARG A 228 24.72 20.94 -9.82
CA ARG A 228 25.54 21.62 -8.81
C ARG A 228 25.10 21.27 -7.41
N TYR A 229 23.79 21.17 -7.16
CA TYR A 229 23.24 20.73 -5.87
C TYR A 229 23.65 19.30 -5.52
N ILE A 230 23.54 18.34 -6.44
CA ILE A 230 23.97 16.96 -6.17
C ILE A 230 25.49 16.86 -5.94
N LYS A 231 26.29 17.60 -6.72
CA LYS A 231 27.75 17.65 -6.52
C LYS A 231 28.13 18.24 -5.16
N SER A 232 27.43 19.26 -4.69
CA SER A 232 27.71 19.86 -3.37
C SER A 232 27.30 18.95 -2.22
N LEU A 233 26.24 18.15 -2.38
CA LEU A 233 25.89 17.12 -1.41
C LEU A 233 26.96 16.02 -1.34
N ARG A 234 27.49 15.58 -2.50
CA ARG A 234 28.56 14.57 -2.56
C ARG A 234 29.84 15.02 -1.85
N SER A 235 30.14 16.32 -1.81
CA SER A 235 31.33 16.86 -1.14
C SER A 235 31.14 17.17 0.36
N ARG A 236 29.91 17.06 0.90
CA ARG A 236 29.58 17.42 2.29
C ARG A 236 28.84 16.28 3.03
N PRO A 237 29.53 15.19 3.38
CA PRO A 237 28.91 14.03 4.01
C PRO A 237 28.29 14.30 5.39
N ASP A 238 28.63 15.41 6.07
CA ASP A 238 28.07 15.74 7.39
C ASP A 238 26.69 16.41 7.30
N GLN A 239 26.52 17.44 6.45
CA GLN A 239 25.20 18.03 6.15
C GLN A 239 24.22 16.96 5.67
N MET A 240 24.76 15.99 4.96
CA MET A 240 24.07 14.83 4.43
C MET A 240 23.57 13.87 5.53
N ARG A 241 24.35 13.62 6.60
CA ARG A 241 23.87 12.87 7.79
C ARG A 241 22.78 13.63 8.54
N GLU A 242 22.88 14.95 8.58
CA GLU A 242 21.90 15.81 9.24
C GLU A 242 20.54 15.81 8.50
N MET A 243 20.56 15.89 7.16
CA MET A 243 19.34 15.74 6.35
C MET A 243 18.62 14.41 6.59
N LEU A 244 19.38 13.30 6.68
CA LEU A 244 18.81 11.98 6.97
C LEU A 244 18.28 11.88 8.40
N ARG A 245 18.87 12.58 9.37
CA ARG A 245 18.38 12.66 10.77
C ARG A 245 17.16 13.56 10.93
N GLY A 246 17.03 14.60 10.10
CA GLY A 246 15.91 15.54 10.09
C GLY A 246 14.56 14.92 9.69
N GLY A 247 14.55 13.69 9.16
CA GLY A 247 13.34 12.96 8.75
C GLY A 247 12.29 12.75 9.85
N LYS A 248 12.61 12.99 11.12
CA LYS A 248 11.61 13.03 12.21
C LYS A 248 10.56 14.14 11.98
N LYS A 249 10.95 15.28 11.39
CA LYS A 249 10.02 16.34 10.97
C LYS A 249 9.22 15.96 9.73
N GLU A 250 9.73 15.05 8.91
CA GLU A 250 9.04 14.54 7.74
C GLU A 250 7.95 13.53 8.14
N GLN A 251 8.16 12.74 9.21
CA GLN A 251 7.11 11.94 9.83
C GLN A 251 5.98 12.81 10.41
N GLU A 252 6.32 13.94 11.05
CA GLU A 252 5.32 14.93 11.47
C GLU A 252 4.55 15.54 10.28
N PHE A 253 5.23 15.80 9.16
CA PHE A 253 4.60 16.32 7.94
C PHE A 253 3.68 15.28 7.27
N VAL A 254 4.12 14.03 7.19
CA VAL A 254 3.31 12.91 6.69
C VAL A 254 2.08 12.72 7.58
N CYS A 255 2.19 12.87 8.90
CA CYS A 255 1.03 12.84 9.79
C CYS A 255 0.07 14.02 9.62
N ARG A 256 0.57 15.21 9.28
CA ARG A 256 -0.30 16.34 8.94
C ARG A 256 -1.02 16.16 7.61
N ILE A 257 -0.43 15.43 6.65
CA ILE A 257 -1.03 15.20 5.33
C ILE A 257 -1.93 13.96 5.31
N ALA A 258 -1.58 12.90 6.04
CA ALA A 258 -2.34 11.64 6.09
C ALA A 258 -3.62 11.73 6.94
N GLY A 259 -3.87 12.85 7.62
CA GLY A 259 -5.15 13.16 8.28
C GLY A 259 -6.24 13.67 7.33
N LEU A 260 -6.20 13.29 6.05
CA LEU A 260 -7.14 13.67 4.98
C LEU A 260 -7.45 12.49 4.07
#